data_AF-A0A963FDI2-F1
#
_entry.id   AF-A0A963FDI2-F1
#
_cell.length_a   1.000
_cell.length_b   1.000
_cell.length_c   1.000
_cell.angle_alpha   90.00
_cell.angle_beta   90.00
_cell.angle_gamma   90.00
#
_symmetry.space_group_name_H-M   'P 1'
#
loop_
_entity.id
_entity.type
_entity.pdbx_description
1 polymer ?
#
loop_
_entity_poly.entity_id
_entity_poly.type
_entity_poly.pdbx_seq_one_letter_code
_entity_poly.pdbx_strand_id
1 'polypeptide(L)'
;MFELDQDIARQVRTEGCPCGGALHSARYPRKPRGLRSPLDASYSTRLSFCCANDGCRRRSTPPSVRFLGRKVYLGVIVVLITALEQGLPAKRRQWLIEALDIWPQTLSRWRTWWRETFPASRCWQTQQGNFIPPVKIDRLPDALLKGLRGIDLRQRLCQLLLLLAPLTTASWSGYLRVRIDPQKM
;
A
#
# COMPACT_ATOMS: atom_id res chain seq x y z
N MET A 1 -1.85 10.74 5.23
CA MET A 1 -1.62 9.28 5.16
C MET A 1 -1.83 8.59 6.51
N PHE A 2 -1.27 9.09 7.61
CA PHE A 2 -1.53 8.48 8.92
C PHE A 2 -3.01 8.60 9.35
N GLU A 3 -3.64 9.74 9.10
CA GLU A 3 -5.08 9.92 9.33
C GLU A 3 -5.93 8.89 8.56
N LEU A 4 -5.62 8.63 7.27
CA LEU A 4 -6.28 7.57 6.50
C LEU A 4 -6.13 6.20 7.17
N ASP A 5 -4.93 5.86 7.65
CA ASP A 5 -4.72 4.62 8.42
C ASP A 5 -5.54 4.62 9.72
N GLN A 6 -5.69 5.76 10.41
CA GLN A 6 -6.50 5.88 11.62
C GLN A 6 -7.98 5.70 11.30
N ASP A 7 -8.49 6.23 10.19
CA ASP A 7 -9.87 6.08 9.75
C ASP A 7 -10.20 4.62 9.47
N ILE A 8 -9.33 3.94 8.71
CA ILE A 8 -9.44 2.51 8.42
C ILE A 8 -9.37 1.71 9.74
N ALA A 9 -8.42 2.04 10.61
CA ALA A 9 -8.30 1.36 11.91
C ALA A 9 -9.53 1.55 12.81
N ARG A 10 -10.18 2.72 12.77
CA ARG A 10 -11.44 2.97 13.48
C ARG A 10 -12.55 2.09 12.93
N GLN A 11 -12.69 1.99 11.61
CA GLN A 11 -13.68 1.10 10.96
C GLN A 11 -13.47 -0.36 11.38
N VAL A 12 -12.25 -0.88 11.28
CA VAL A 12 -11.91 -2.25 11.70
C VAL A 12 -12.21 -2.46 13.18
N ARG A 13 -11.93 -1.48 14.04
CA ARG A 13 -12.22 -1.58 15.48
C ARG A 13 -13.72 -1.67 15.76
N THR A 14 -14.54 -0.92 15.03
CA THR A 14 -16.01 -0.93 15.15
C THR A 14 -16.61 -2.25 14.70
N GLU A 15 -16.05 -2.91 13.67
CA GLU A 15 -16.49 -4.23 13.22
C GLU A 15 -16.26 -5.35 14.26
N GLY A 16 -15.26 -5.16 15.14
CA GLY A 16 -14.94 -6.12 16.19
C GLY A 16 -14.21 -7.37 15.70
N CYS A 17 -13.91 -8.28 16.62
CA CYS A 17 -13.34 -9.58 16.29
C CYS A 17 -14.43 -10.49 15.74
N PRO A 18 -14.14 -11.40 14.79
CA PRO A 18 -15.13 -12.39 14.32
C PRO A 18 -15.67 -13.36 15.39
N CYS A 19 -15.15 -13.34 16.62
CA CYS A 19 -15.75 -14.06 17.75
C CYS A 19 -16.77 -13.23 18.54
N GLY A 20 -17.07 -11.99 18.11
CA GLY A 20 -17.92 -11.03 18.83
C GLY A 20 -17.18 -10.17 19.86
N GLY A 21 -15.91 -10.48 20.17
CA GLY A 21 -15.13 -9.72 21.14
C GLY A 21 -14.67 -8.35 20.63
N ALA A 22 -14.56 -7.38 21.55
CA ALA A 22 -14.01 -6.07 21.26
C ALA A 22 -12.53 -6.15 20.83
N LEU A 23 -12.07 -5.13 20.10
CA LEU A 23 -10.69 -5.02 19.64
C LEU A 23 -9.90 -4.00 20.47
N HIS A 24 -8.87 -4.50 21.16
CA HIS A 24 -7.92 -3.70 21.93
C HIS A 24 -6.69 -3.33 21.10
N SER A 25 -6.16 -2.13 21.30
CA SER A 25 -4.98 -1.64 20.60
C SER A 25 -3.77 -2.53 20.89
N ALA A 26 -3.16 -3.06 19.82
CA ALA A 26 -1.97 -3.90 19.87
C ALA A 26 -1.05 -3.54 18.69
N ARG A 27 -0.55 -2.32 18.70
CA ARG A 27 0.28 -1.75 17.61
C ARG A 27 1.55 -2.57 17.39
N TYR A 28 1.96 -2.69 16.12
CA TYR A 28 3.17 -3.40 15.71
C TYR A 28 4.33 -2.43 15.43
N PRO A 29 5.50 -2.58 16.05
CA PRO A 29 6.67 -1.78 15.74
C PRO A 29 7.10 -1.92 14.27
N ARG A 30 7.58 -0.83 13.68
CA ARG A 30 8.07 -0.74 12.30
C ARG A 30 9.37 0.06 12.27
N LYS A 31 10.27 -0.33 11.35
CA LYS A 31 11.49 0.41 11.02
C LYS A 31 11.61 0.47 9.49
N PRO A 32 10.91 1.41 8.83
CA PRO A 32 10.97 1.52 7.37
C PRO A 32 12.38 1.82 6.85
N ARG A 33 12.74 1.27 5.70
CA ARG A 33 14.00 1.51 4.99
C ARG A 33 13.81 2.45 3.79
N GLY A 34 14.92 3.01 3.32
CA GLY A 34 14.98 3.79 2.07
C GLY A 34 14.76 5.30 2.23
N LEU A 35 14.79 5.81 3.46
CA LEU A 35 14.72 7.24 3.75
C LEU A 35 15.97 7.69 4.48
N ARG A 36 16.58 8.77 3.99
CA ARG A 36 17.77 9.39 4.60
C ARG A 36 17.41 10.34 5.75
N SER A 37 16.17 10.84 5.76
CA SER A 37 15.67 11.73 6.81
C SER A 37 14.88 10.94 7.87
N PRO A 38 14.95 11.35 9.15
CA PRO A 38 14.11 10.78 10.19
C PRO A 38 12.64 10.90 9.81
N LEU A 39 11.91 9.79 9.91
CA LEU A 39 10.46 9.80 9.81
C LEU A 39 9.86 10.31 11.12
N ASP A 40 8.70 10.94 11.02
CA ASP A 40 7.91 11.25 12.20
C ASP A 40 7.50 9.97 12.96
N ALA A 41 7.21 10.13 14.25
CA ALA A 41 6.91 9.02 15.15
C ALA A 41 5.73 8.15 14.68
N SER A 42 4.82 8.65 13.82
CA SER A 42 3.70 7.85 13.32
C SER A 42 4.19 6.63 12.52
N TYR A 43 5.34 6.71 11.84
CA TYR A 43 5.89 5.61 11.05
C TYR A 43 6.63 4.54 11.86
N SER A 44 6.84 4.78 13.17
CA SER A 44 7.45 3.80 14.08
C SER A 44 6.51 2.63 14.40
N THR A 45 5.20 2.78 14.13
CA THR A 45 4.22 1.75 14.43
C THR A 45 3.17 1.59 13.32
N ARG A 46 2.74 0.34 13.14
CA ARG A 46 1.58 -0.04 12.36
C ARG A 46 0.41 -0.26 13.31
N LEU A 47 -0.73 0.37 13.02
CA LEU A 47 -1.97 0.15 13.75
C LEU A 47 -2.39 -1.31 13.62
N SER A 48 -2.81 -1.90 14.73
CA SER A 48 -3.22 -3.30 14.81
C SER A 48 -3.94 -3.53 16.13
N PHE A 49 -4.72 -4.61 16.19
CA PHE A 49 -5.55 -4.96 17.32
C PHE A 49 -5.40 -6.44 17.73
N CYS A 50 -5.72 -6.72 18.99
CA CYS A 50 -5.96 -8.06 19.53
C CYS A 50 -7.41 -8.14 20.03
N CYS A 51 -7.99 -9.34 19.99
CA CYS A 51 -9.28 -9.57 20.62
C CYS A 51 -9.19 -9.44 22.15
N ALA A 52 -10.24 -8.87 22.75
CA ALA A 52 -10.37 -8.73 24.19
C ALA A 52 -10.90 -10.00 24.90
N ASN A 53 -11.55 -10.91 24.18
CA ASN A 53 -12.11 -12.13 24.77
C ASN A 53 -10.98 -13.07 25.18
N ASP A 54 -11.07 -13.57 26.41
CA ASP A 54 -10.15 -14.60 26.89
C ASP A 54 -10.25 -15.87 26.02
N GLY A 55 -9.10 -16.51 25.80
CA GLY A 55 -8.95 -17.62 24.86
C GLY A 55 -8.89 -17.23 23.37
N CYS A 56 -9.27 -16.00 22.97
CA CYS A 56 -9.19 -15.57 21.57
C CYS A 56 -7.84 -14.92 21.23
N ARG A 57 -6.97 -15.67 20.53
CA ARG A 57 -5.64 -15.17 20.08
C ARG A 57 -5.64 -14.45 18.73
N ARG A 58 -6.82 -14.10 18.20
CA ARG A 58 -6.92 -13.44 16.89
C ARG A 58 -6.36 -12.02 16.96
N ARG A 59 -5.61 -11.67 15.92
CA ARG A 59 -5.16 -10.30 15.67
C ARG A 59 -5.85 -9.77 14.43
N SER A 60 -6.19 -8.49 14.47
CA SER A 60 -6.77 -7.77 13.33
C SER A 60 -5.85 -6.61 13.01
N THR A 61 -5.10 -6.73 11.92
CA THR A 61 -4.22 -5.67 11.44
C THR A 61 -4.94 -4.96 10.30
N PRO A 62 -5.36 -3.70 10.47
CA PRO A 62 -6.01 -2.96 9.41
C PRO A 62 -5.13 -2.87 8.14
N PRO A 63 -5.77 -2.75 6.96
CA PRO A 63 -5.12 -2.22 5.77
C PRO A 63 -4.38 -0.93 6.07
N SER A 64 -3.28 -0.67 5.36
CA SER A 64 -2.48 0.55 5.53
C SER A 64 -2.10 1.14 4.18
N VAL A 65 -2.19 2.46 4.08
CA VAL A 65 -1.66 3.23 2.94
C VAL A 65 -0.18 3.57 3.13
N ARG A 66 0.36 3.41 4.35
CA ARG A 66 1.77 3.68 4.67
C ARG A 66 2.65 2.45 4.48
N PHE A 67 2.19 1.28 4.92
CA PHE A 67 2.98 0.05 4.94
C PHE A 67 2.45 -0.98 3.95
N LEU A 68 3.28 -1.40 3.00
CA LEU A 68 2.92 -2.40 1.99
C LEU A 68 3.06 -3.84 2.54
N GLY A 69 2.24 -4.15 3.54
CA GLY A 69 2.26 -5.44 4.22
C GLY A 69 3.46 -5.62 5.13
N ARG A 70 4.19 -6.72 4.93
CA ARG A 70 5.42 -7.03 5.70
C ARG A 70 6.67 -6.34 5.13
N LYS A 71 6.59 -5.77 3.91
CA LYS A 71 7.72 -5.13 3.24
C LYS A 71 8.31 -4.02 4.11
N VAL A 72 9.64 -3.95 4.18
CA VAL A 72 10.37 -2.98 5.02
C VAL A 72 10.40 -1.58 4.41
N TYR A 73 9.93 -1.39 3.18
CA TYR A 73 9.84 -0.08 2.53
C TYR A 73 8.41 0.48 2.63
N LEU A 74 8.28 1.80 2.68
CA LEU A 74 6.97 2.45 2.65
C LEU A 74 6.28 2.23 1.30
N GLY A 75 4.95 2.13 1.32
CA GLY A 75 4.17 1.95 0.09
C GLY A 75 4.47 3.04 -0.96
N VAL A 76 4.56 4.30 -0.52
CA VAL A 76 4.88 5.44 -1.39
C VAL A 76 6.24 5.31 -2.07
N ILE A 77 7.25 4.77 -1.37
CA ILE A 77 8.60 4.54 -1.89
C ILE A 77 8.54 3.46 -2.98
N VAL A 78 7.86 2.35 -2.71
CA VAL A 78 7.69 1.27 -3.69
C VAL A 78 7.00 1.78 -4.95
N VAL A 79 5.90 2.54 -4.80
CA VAL A 79 5.15 3.12 -5.92
C VAL A 79 6.02 4.07 -6.74
N LEU A 80 6.60 5.09 -6.10
CA LEU A 80 7.34 6.14 -6.79
C LEU A 80 8.56 5.59 -7.50
N ILE A 81 9.31 4.71 -6.87
CA ILE A 81 10.55 4.19 -7.44
C ILE A 81 10.25 3.23 -8.59
N THR A 82 9.24 2.37 -8.47
CA THR A 82 8.87 1.52 -9.60
C THR A 82 8.27 2.34 -10.74
N ALA A 83 7.54 3.43 -10.48
CA ALA A 83 7.07 4.34 -11.52
C ALA A 83 8.24 5.06 -12.21
N LEU A 84 9.17 5.62 -11.43
CA LEU A 84 10.34 6.32 -11.94
C LEU A 84 11.26 5.38 -12.73
N GLU A 85 11.47 4.14 -12.28
CA GLU A 85 12.34 3.18 -13.00
C GLU A 85 11.88 2.95 -14.45
N GLN A 86 10.59 3.10 -14.74
CA GLN A 86 10.05 2.90 -16.08
C GLN A 86 10.52 3.98 -17.04
N GLY A 87 11.48 3.61 -17.89
CA GLY A 87 12.03 4.50 -18.91
C GLY A 87 13.23 5.31 -18.44
N LEU A 88 13.77 5.06 -17.24
CA LEU A 88 15.05 5.65 -16.86
C LEU A 88 16.22 4.97 -17.60
N PRO A 89 17.17 5.75 -18.14
CA PRO A 89 18.44 5.21 -18.62
C PRO A 89 19.20 4.50 -17.48
N ALA A 90 19.99 3.48 -17.83
CA ALA A 90 20.72 2.64 -16.87
C ALA A 90 21.52 3.46 -15.84
N LYS A 91 22.17 4.56 -16.28
CA LYS A 91 22.92 5.47 -15.40
C LYS A 91 22.06 6.16 -14.33
N ARG A 92 20.86 6.63 -14.70
CA ARG A 92 19.93 7.25 -13.75
C ARG A 92 19.30 6.23 -12.81
N ARG A 93 19.06 5.01 -13.30
CA ARG A 93 18.61 3.89 -12.46
C ARG A 93 19.64 3.52 -11.40
N GLN A 94 20.92 3.44 -11.77
CA GLN A 94 22.02 3.17 -10.83
C GLN A 94 22.12 4.27 -9.77
N TRP A 95 22.06 5.54 -10.19
CA TRP A 95 22.05 6.66 -9.25
C TRP A 95 20.86 6.59 -8.27
N LEU A 96 19.66 6.20 -8.73
CA LEU A 96 18.48 6.08 -7.87
C LEU A 96 18.64 4.97 -6.81
N ILE A 97 19.24 3.84 -7.20
CA ILE A 97 19.57 2.71 -6.31
C ILE A 97 20.51 3.18 -5.20
N GLU A 98 21.58 3.88 -5.56
CA GLU A 98 22.58 4.40 -4.62
C GLU A 98 22.01 5.52 -3.73
N ALA A 99 21.25 6.44 -4.33
CA ALA A 99 20.62 7.55 -3.61
C ALA A 99 19.65 7.06 -2.54
N LEU A 100 18.95 5.95 -2.76
CA LEU A 100 17.92 5.45 -1.85
C LEU A 100 18.35 4.22 -1.04
N ASP A 101 19.60 3.77 -1.21
CA ASP A 101 20.15 2.56 -0.58
C ASP A 101 19.25 1.33 -0.81
N ILE A 102 18.86 1.15 -2.08
CA ILE A 102 17.96 0.07 -2.51
C ILE A 102 18.75 -0.94 -3.31
N TRP A 103 18.79 -2.17 -2.81
CA TRP A 103 19.40 -3.28 -3.53
C TRP A 103 18.74 -3.52 -4.89
N PRO A 104 19.51 -3.74 -6.00
CA PRO A 104 18.94 -3.97 -7.33
C PRO A 104 17.92 -5.12 -7.39
N GLN A 105 18.14 -6.17 -6.60
CA GLN A 105 17.22 -7.30 -6.47
C GLN A 105 15.87 -6.88 -5.86
N THR A 106 15.86 -5.89 -4.98
CA THR A 106 14.63 -5.32 -4.40
C THR A 106 13.78 -4.66 -5.47
N LEU A 107 14.40 -3.89 -6.38
CA LEU A 107 13.70 -3.29 -7.52
C LEU A 107 13.12 -4.35 -8.45
N SER A 108 13.92 -5.37 -8.79
CA SER A 108 13.46 -6.49 -9.62
C SER A 108 12.21 -7.15 -9.01
N ARG A 109 12.25 -7.46 -7.70
CA ARG A 109 11.12 -8.04 -6.97
C ARG A 109 9.88 -7.14 -6.97
N TRP A 110 10.03 -5.82 -6.86
CA TRP A 110 8.90 -4.90 -6.94
C TRP A 110 8.29 -4.88 -8.33
N ARG A 111 9.12 -4.86 -9.37
CA ARG A 111 8.67 -4.92 -10.75
C ARG A 111 7.92 -6.21 -11.07
N THR A 112 8.45 -7.37 -10.66
CA THR A 112 7.75 -8.66 -10.75
C THR A 112 6.42 -8.61 -10.00
N TRP A 113 6.42 -8.09 -8.77
CA TRP A 113 5.19 -7.95 -7.98
C TRP A 113 4.13 -7.10 -8.68
N TRP A 114 4.52 -5.98 -9.31
CA TRP A 114 3.62 -5.12 -10.08
C TRP A 114 3.09 -5.76 -11.37
N ARG A 115 3.85 -6.67 -11.98
CA ARG A 115 3.49 -7.32 -13.25
C ARG A 115 2.71 -8.61 -13.09
N GLU A 116 2.92 -9.31 -11.97
CA GLU A 116 2.37 -10.65 -11.77
C GLU A 116 1.41 -10.68 -10.58
N THR A 117 1.86 -10.25 -9.40
CA THR A 117 1.08 -10.39 -8.17
C THR A 117 -0.06 -9.38 -8.06
N PHE A 118 0.20 -8.10 -8.36
CA PHE A 118 -0.84 -7.08 -8.30
C PHE A 118 -1.95 -7.32 -9.33
N PRO A 119 -1.65 -7.62 -10.60
CA PRO A 119 -2.69 -7.90 -11.59
C PRO A 119 -3.51 -9.15 -11.28
N ALA A 120 -2.92 -10.18 -10.67
CA ALA A 120 -3.64 -11.37 -10.23
C ALA A 120 -4.47 -11.14 -8.95
N SER A 121 -4.33 -9.99 -8.28
CA SER A 121 -5.00 -9.75 -7.01
C SER A 121 -6.49 -9.44 -7.19
N ARG A 122 -7.32 -9.95 -6.29
CA ARG A 122 -8.78 -9.71 -6.32
C ARG A 122 -9.12 -8.22 -6.28
N CYS A 123 -8.40 -7.42 -5.48
CA CYS A 123 -8.67 -5.99 -5.39
C CYS A 123 -8.43 -5.25 -6.72
N TRP A 124 -7.47 -5.69 -7.52
CA TRP A 124 -7.27 -5.14 -8.86
C TRP A 124 -8.32 -5.68 -9.85
N GLN A 125 -8.58 -6.98 -9.84
CA GLN A 125 -9.52 -7.62 -10.76
C GLN A 125 -10.93 -6.99 -10.71
N THR A 126 -11.40 -6.60 -9.52
CA THR A 126 -12.68 -5.90 -9.32
C THR A 126 -12.66 -4.45 -9.80
N GLN A 127 -11.48 -3.83 -9.92
CA GLN A 127 -11.33 -2.40 -10.17
C GLN A 127 -10.85 -2.07 -11.59
N GLN A 128 -10.21 -3.01 -12.28
CA GLN A 128 -9.61 -2.80 -13.59
C GLN A 128 -10.62 -2.31 -14.65
N GLY A 129 -11.88 -2.75 -14.56
CA GLY A 129 -12.95 -2.37 -15.49
C GLY A 129 -13.35 -0.89 -15.41
N ASN A 130 -12.95 -0.19 -14.35
CA ASN A 130 -13.18 1.24 -14.20
C ASN A 130 -12.20 2.09 -15.03
N PHE A 131 -11.10 1.50 -15.54
CA PHE A 131 -10.08 2.24 -16.28
C PHE A 131 -10.33 2.10 -17.79
N ILE A 132 -10.66 3.22 -18.43
CA ILE A 132 -10.83 3.34 -19.89
C ILE A 132 -9.91 4.46 -20.39
N PRO A 133 -8.92 4.15 -21.26
CA PRO A 133 -8.58 2.83 -21.81
C PRO A 133 -7.98 1.87 -20.75
N PRO A 134 -7.97 0.55 -21.01
CA PRO A 134 -7.41 -0.44 -20.09
C PRO A 134 -5.95 -0.15 -19.72
N VAL A 135 -5.61 -0.32 -18.45
CA VAL A 135 -4.25 -0.08 -17.95
C VAL A 135 -3.31 -1.17 -18.45
N LYS A 136 -2.23 -0.75 -19.14
CA LYS A 136 -1.20 -1.66 -19.63
C LYS A 136 -0.34 -2.20 -18.48
N ILE A 137 -0.37 -3.52 -18.26
CA ILE A 137 0.28 -4.19 -17.13
C ILE A 137 1.81 -4.03 -17.15
N ASP A 138 2.43 -4.01 -18.33
CA ASP A 138 3.87 -3.80 -18.50
C ASP A 138 4.35 -2.41 -18.04
N ARG A 139 3.42 -1.46 -17.91
CA ARG A 139 3.61 -0.06 -17.50
C ARG A 139 3.13 0.24 -16.07
N LEU A 140 2.85 -0.77 -15.25
CA LEU A 140 2.49 -0.57 -13.85
C LEU A 140 3.72 -0.31 -12.96
N PRO A 141 3.71 0.69 -12.06
CA PRO A 141 2.54 1.47 -11.63
C PRO A 141 2.33 2.81 -12.35
N ASP A 142 3.23 3.25 -13.23
CA ASP A 142 3.16 4.57 -13.89
C ASP A 142 1.86 4.79 -14.67
N ALA A 143 1.43 3.80 -15.47
CA ALA A 143 0.18 3.88 -16.21
C ALA A 143 -1.04 4.04 -15.29
N LEU A 144 -1.01 3.44 -14.10
CA LEU A 144 -2.09 3.58 -13.13
C LEU A 144 -2.07 4.97 -12.47
N LEU A 145 -0.88 5.47 -12.08
CA LEU A 145 -0.74 6.83 -11.55
C LEU A 145 -1.24 7.88 -12.54
N LYS A 146 -0.97 7.68 -13.84
CA LYS A 146 -1.47 8.55 -14.90
C LYS A 146 -2.98 8.44 -15.11
N GLY A 147 -3.55 7.24 -14.96
CA GLY A 147 -4.99 7.01 -15.14
C GLY A 147 -5.87 7.40 -13.94
N LEU A 148 -5.30 7.79 -12.80
CA LEU A 148 -6.04 8.21 -11.60
C LEU A 148 -6.35 9.71 -11.62
N ARG A 149 -7.56 10.12 -11.20
CA ARG A 149 -7.91 11.55 -11.06
C ARG A 149 -7.26 12.16 -9.83
N GLY A 150 -6.70 13.35 -9.99
CA GLY A 150 -6.24 14.15 -8.86
C GLY A 150 -5.59 15.43 -9.37
N ILE A 151 -5.75 16.50 -8.59
CA ILE A 151 -5.21 17.82 -8.90
C ILE A 151 -3.68 17.77 -8.95
N ASP A 152 -3.09 16.98 -8.06
CA ASP A 152 -1.64 16.82 -7.93
C ASP A 152 -1.20 15.34 -7.88
N LEU A 153 0.11 15.13 -7.82
CA LEU A 153 0.70 13.79 -7.67
C LEU A 153 0.38 13.16 -6.31
N ARG A 154 0.28 13.96 -5.24
CA ARG A 154 0.02 13.49 -3.88
C ARG A 154 -1.36 12.82 -3.80
N GLN A 155 -2.39 13.41 -4.38
CA GLN A 155 -3.75 12.86 -4.41
C GLN A 155 -3.77 11.53 -5.17
N ARG A 156 -3.15 11.49 -6.36
CA ARG A 156 -3.05 10.25 -7.16
C ARG A 156 -2.27 9.16 -6.44
N LEU A 157 -1.20 9.50 -5.73
CA LEU A 157 -0.46 8.57 -4.87
C LEU A 157 -1.34 8.04 -3.74
N CYS A 158 -2.08 8.90 -3.04
CA CYS A 158 -2.99 8.48 -1.98
C CYS A 158 -4.06 7.52 -2.50
N GLN A 159 -4.66 7.80 -3.66
CA GLN A 159 -5.64 6.91 -4.29
C GLN A 159 -5.04 5.56 -4.67
N LEU A 160 -3.84 5.56 -5.26
CA LEU A 160 -3.14 4.31 -5.57
C LEU A 160 -2.82 3.53 -4.30
N LEU A 161 -2.35 4.17 -3.23
CA LEU A 161 -2.08 3.50 -1.97
C LEU A 161 -3.35 2.95 -1.32
N LEU A 162 -4.49 3.63 -1.47
CA LEU A 162 -5.81 3.11 -1.05
C LEU A 162 -6.21 1.87 -1.86
N LEU A 163 -5.95 1.85 -3.17
CA LEU A 163 -6.15 0.68 -4.02
C LEU A 163 -5.28 -0.52 -3.60
N LEU A 164 -4.05 -0.26 -3.14
CA LEU A 164 -3.14 -1.31 -2.65
C LEU A 164 -3.45 -1.73 -1.21
N ALA A 165 -4.16 -0.91 -0.43
CA ALA A 165 -4.36 -1.12 1.01
C ALA A 165 -4.90 -2.52 1.34
N PRO A 166 -5.89 -3.09 0.61
CA PRO A 166 -6.37 -4.45 0.86
C PRO A 166 -5.27 -5.52 0.79
N LEU A 167 -4.23 -5.33 -0.02
CA LEU A 167 -3.10 -6.26 -0.16
C LEU A 167 -2.10 -6.21 1.00
N THR A 168 -2.27 -5.25 1.91
CA THR A 168 -1.32 -5.02 3.01
C THR A 168 -1.64 -5.83 4.26
N THR A 169 -2.78 -6.53 4.28
CA THR A 169 -3.19 -7.36 5.40
C THR A 169 -3.77 -8.68 4.93
N ALA A 170 -3.58 -9.71 5.74
CA ALA A 170 -4.24 -11.01 5.59
C ALA A 170 -5.10 -11.34 6.82
N SER A 171 -5.07 -10.50 7.85
CA SER A 171 -5.77 -10.72 9.13
C SER A 171 -7.09 -9.96 9.24
N TRP A 172 -7.45 -9.21 8.20
CA TRP A 172 -8.75 -8.56 8.06
C TRP A 172 -9.32 -8.91 6.69
N SER A 173 -10.54 -9.47 6.70
CA SER A 173 -11.25 -9.94 5.51
C SER A 173 -12.40 -9.02 5.08
N GLY A 174 -12.52 -7.84 5.71
CA GLY A 174 -13.53 -6.85 5.33
C GLY A 174 -13.24 -6.22 3.97
N TYR A 175 -14.24 -5.53 3.43
CA TYR A 175 -14.13 -4.82 2.16
C TYR A 175 -13.79 -3.36 2.41
N LEU A 176 -12.59 -2.94 2.03
CA LEU A 176 -12.30 -1.51 1.95
C LEU A 176 -13.06 -0.98 0.72
N ARG A 177 -14.07 -0.13 0.92
CA ARG A 177 -14.70 0.60 -0.19
C ARG A 177 -13.69 1.62 -0.73
N VAL A 178 -12.80 1.16 -1.60
CA VAL A 178 -11.95 2.06 -2.39
C VAL A 178 -12.85 2.65 -3.48
N ARG A 179 -13.30 3.90 -3.29
CA ARG A 179 -13.81 4.68 -4.41
C ARG A 179 -12.61 5.13 -5.24
N ILE A 180 -12.34 4.42 -6.33
CA ILE A 180 -11.40 4.87 -7.34
C ILE A 180 -12.14 5.83 -8.26
N ASP A 181 -11.58 7.02 -8.47
CA ASP A 181 -12.08 7.96 -9.47
C ASP A 181 -11.12 7.94 -10.67
N PRO A 182 -11.34 7.03 -11.64
CA PRO A 182 -10.50 6.94 -12.83
C PRO A 182 -10.67 8.18 -13.71
N GLN A 183 -9.59 8.63 -14.36
CA GLN A 183 -9.68 9.66 -15.38
C GLN A 183 -10.43 9.09 -16.58
N LYS A 184 -11.57 9.71 -16.93
CA LYS A 184 -12.08 9.64 -18.30
C LYS A 184 -11.10 10.44 -19.16
N MET A 185 -10.32 9.74 -19.99
CA MET A 185 -9.59 10.37 -21.08
C MET A 185 -10.55 10.74 -22.21
#